data_AF-A0A1H2TVP7-F1
#
_entry.id   AF-A0A1H2TVP7-F1
#
_cell.length_a   1.000
_cell.length_b   1.000
_cell.length_c   1.000
_cell.angle_alpha   90.00
_cell.angle_beta   90.00
_cell.angle_gamma   90.00
#
_symmetry.space_group_name_H-M   'P 1'
#
loop_
_entity.id
_entity.type
_entity.pdbx_description
1 polymer ?
#
loop_
_entity_poly.entity_id
_entity_poly.type
_entity_poly.pdbx_seq_one_letter_code
_entity_poly.pdbx_strand_id
1 'polypeptide(L)'
;MTRYLVSHDYGMGGLWWWITAGSPEEITLTLSDVEVVSDAELLQRADGWNLEEVDLSGPLPAPLDRMRDERVEQRKHPDFGATAGRSPIYLRMADEDGTWLMELGADGRRLRQIEVPADGPALKTEDWPFNPPFDLYDPQYAAMEMEAAVFETAWRDARPDPDPW
;
A
#
# COMPACT_ATOMS: atom_id res chain seq x y z
N MET A 1 2.79 -6.07 25.59
CA MET A 1 2.81 -6.11 24.12
C MET A 1 1.63 -6.94 23.66
N THR A 2 1.07 -6.60 22.51
CA THR A 2 -0.12 -7.20 21.89
C THR A 2 0.30 -7.89 20.59
N ARG A 3 -0.38 -8.98 20.23
CA ARG A 3 -0.13 -9.72 18.98
C ARG A 3 -0.98 -9.13 17.85
N TYR A 4 -0.36 -8.87 16.71
CA TYR A 4 -0.99 -8.31 15.51
C TYR A 4 -0.74 -9.23 14.32
N LEU A 5 -1.75 -9.42 13.47
CA LEU A 5 -1.57 -10.09 12.19
C LEU A 5 -1.00 -9.09 11.20
N VAL A 6 0.11 -9.45 10.57
CA VAL A 6 0.81 -8.58 9.63
C VAL A 6 1.00 -9.32 8.32
N SER A 7 0.69 -8.65 7.23
CA SER A 7 0.89 -9.15 5.87
C SER A 7 1.82 -8.25 5.07
N HIS A 8 2.62 -8.85 4.21
CA HIS A 8 3.27 -8.19 3.10
C HIS A 8 2.80 -8.87 1.81
N ASP A 9 2.13 -8.14 0.93
CA ASP A 9 1.59 -8.67 -0.31
C ASP A 9 2.29 -8.02 -1.51
N TYR A 10 2.82 -8.85 -2.39
CA TYR A 10 3.54 -8.45 -3.60
C TYR A 10 2.75 -8.77 -4.88
N GLY A 11 1.42 -8.84 -4.80
CA GLY A 11 0.47 -8.94 -5.92
C GLY A 11 0.20 -10.37 -6.43
N MET A 12 1.15 -11.29 -6.26
CA MET A 12 1.01 -12.72 -6.65
C MET A 12 0.85 -13.66 -5.43
N GLY A 13 0.79 -13.10 -4.23
CA GLY A 13 0.71 -13.81 -2.96
C GLY A 13 1.20 -12.94 -1.80
N GLY A 14 0.79 -13.30 -0.58
CA GLY A 14 1.19 -12.59 0.64
C GLY A 14 2.04 -13.45 1.56
N LEU A 15 3.01 -12.81 2.22
CA LEU A 15 3.69 -13.34 3.40
C LEU A 15 2.97 -12.85 4.66
N TRP A 16 2.91 -13.70 5.68
CA TRP A 16 2.09 -13.47 6.87
C TRP A 16 2.85 -13.83 8.14
N TRP A 17 2.73 -12.98 9.16
CA TRP A 17 3.32 -13.17 10.48
C TRP A 17 2.37 -12.74 11.58
N TRP A 18 2.56 -13.34 12.75
CA TRP A 18 2.10 -12.74 13.99
C TRP A 18 3.22 -11.88 14.56
N ILE A 19 3.03 -10.57 14.66
CA ILE A 19 4.02 -9.66 15.24
C ILE A 19 3.55 -9.18 16.60
N THR A 20 4.42 -9.33 17.61
CA THR A 20 4.20 -8.78 18.94
C THR A 20 4.80 -7.38 19.02
N ALA A 21 3.97 -6.38 19.32
CA ALA A 21 4.35 -4.96 19.40
C ALA A 21 3.53 -4.22 20.47
N GLY A 22 3.84 -2.96 20.73
CA GLY A 22 3.07 -2.05 21.58
C GLY A 22 1.81 -1.50 20.92
N SER A 23 1.83 -1.28 19.59
CA SER A 23 0.68 -0.80 18.82
C SER A 23 0.78 -1.18 17.33
N PRO A 24 -0.31 -1.12 16.54
CA PRO A 24 -0.23 -1.30 15.09
C PRO A 24 0.57 -0.19 14.40
N GLU A 25 0.52 1.03 14.92
CA GLU A 25 1.32 2.15 14.41
C GLU A 25 2.82 1.94 14.64
N GLU A 26 3.22 1.28 15.73
CA GLU A 26 4.61 0.92 15.95
C GLU A 26 5.14 0.00 14.84
N ILE A 27 4.31 -0.96 14.39
CA ILE A 27 4.66 -1.89 13.31
C ILE A 27 4.87 -1.12 12.01
N THR A 28 3.90 -0.30 11.60
CA THR A 28 3.99 0.45 10.34
C THR A 28 5.07 1.53 10.39
N LEU A 29 5.44 2.07 11.55
CA LEU A 29 6.58 2.99 11.68
C LEU A 29 7.94 2.28 11.73
N THR A 30 7.95 0.95 11.88
CA THR A 30 9.17 0.14 12.01
C THR A 30 9.47 -0.69 10.76
N LEU A 31 8.45 -1.11 10.00
CA LEU A 31 8.59 -1.95 8.82
C LEU A 31 7.98 -1.25 7.58
N SER A 32 8.70 -1.22 6.46
CA SER A 32 8.16 -0.81 5.15
C SER A 32 7.23 -1.88 4.58
N ASP A 33 6.29 -1.46 3.73
CA ASP A 33 5.46 -2.35 2.89
C ASP A 33 4.73 -3.47 3.66
N VAL A 34 4.24 -3.17 4.86
CA VAL A 34 3.40 -4.10 5.64
C VAL A 34 2.03 -3.51 5.91
N GLU A 35 1.02 -4.39 5.88
CA GLU A 35 -0.33 -4.11 6.34
C GLU A 35 -0.53 -4.78 7.71
N VAL A 36 -1.04 -4.02 8.68
CA VAL A 36 -1.55 -4.58 9.94
C VAL A 36 -3.03 -4.87 9.77
N VAL A 37 -3.38 -6.15 9.77
CA VAL A 37 -4.74 -6.61 9.48
C VAL A 37 -5.64 -6.43 10.70
N SER A 38 -6.76 -5.73 10.50
CA SER A 38 -7.79 -5.49 11.53
C SER A 38 -9.11 -6.22 11.29
N ASP A 39 -9.26 -6.92 10.16
CA ASP A 39 -10.50 -7.65 9.85
C ASP A 39 -10.71 -8.83 10.80
N ALA A 40 -11.84 -8.83 11.51
CA ALA A 40 -12.10 -9.80 12.58
C ALA A 40 -12.26 -11.24 12.07
N GLU A 41 -12.84 -11.42 10.88
CA GLU A 41 -13.02 -12.74 10.29
C GLU A 41 -11.67 -13.33 9.85
N LEU A 42 -10.84 -12.49 9.22
CA LEU A 42 -9.50 -12.86 8.80
C LEU A 42 -8.60 -13.18 9.99
N LEU A 43 -8.66 -12.39 11.06
CA LEU A 43 -7.95 -12.65 12.32
C LEU A 43 -8.34 -14.01 12.91
N GLN A 44 -9.64 -14.32 12.96
CA GLN A 44 -10.12 -15.62 13.45
C GLN A 44 -9.63 -16.78 12.59
N ARG A 45 -9.57 -16.61 11.27
CA ARG A 45 -9.09 -17.63 10.34
C ARG A 45 -7.58 -17.84 10.49
N ALA A 46 -6.81 -16.77 10.70
CA ALA A 46 -5.36 -16.79 10.79
C ALA A 46 -4.82 -17.58 11.98
N ASP A 47 -5.61 -17.73 13.05
CA ASP A 47 -5.25 -18.59 14.20
C ASP A 47 -4.98 -20.05 13.78
N GLY A 48 -5.56 -20.50 12.67
CA GLY A 48 -5.34 -21.84 12.13
C GLY A 48 -4.16 -21.99 11.17
N TRP A 49 -3.47 -20.91 10.80
CA TRP A 49 -2.48 -20.93 9.70
C TRP A 49 -1.06 -21.35 10.12
N ASN A 50 -0.82 -21.58 11.42
CA ASN A 50 0.51 -21.92 11.97
C ASN A 50 1.61 -20.95 11.49
N LEU A 51 1.32 -19.65 11.57
CA LEU A 51 2.25 -18.59 11.19
C LEU A 51 3.39 -18.44 12.20
N GLU A 52 4.53 -17.93 11.73
CA GLU A 52 5.64 -17.55 12.60
C GLU A 52 5.24 -16.36 13.50
N GLU A 53 5.60 -16.44 14.77
CA GLU A 53 5.43 -15.35 15.73
C GLU A 53 6.77 -14.64 15.98
N VAL A 54 6.79 -13.33 15.81
CA VAL A 54 8.01 -12.50 15.87
C VAL A 54 7.81 -11.35 16.86
N ASP A 55 8.82 -11.09 17.69
CA ASP A 55 8.88 -9.91 18.55
C ASP A 55 9.48 -8.73 17.77
N LEU A 56 8.73 -7.65 17.60
CA LEU A 56 9.17 -6.47 16.85
C LEU A 56 10.40 -5.81 17.48
N SER A 57 10.66 -5.98 18.77
CA SER A 57 11.84 -5.44 19.44
C SER A 57 13.10 -6.30 19.27
N GLY A 58 12.93 -7.54 18.77
CA GLY A 58 14.00 -8.52 18.60
C GLY A 58 14.64 -8.52 17.21
N PRO A 59 15.54 -9.49 16.97
CA PRO A 59 16.00 -9.84 15.63
C PRO A 59 14.81 -10.30 14.77
N LEU A 60 14.74 -9.82 13.53
CA LEU A 60 13.69 -10.19 12.59
C LEU A 60 14.20 -11.21 11.56
N PRO A 61 13.38 -12.16 11.13
CA PRO A 61 13.69 -13.02 9.99
C PRO A 61 13.61 -12.23 8.68
N ALA A 62 14.22 -12.74 7.62
CA ALA A 62 14.01 -12.19 6.28
C ALA A 62 12.58 -12.50 5.80
N PRO A 63 11.89 -11.57 5.11
CA PRO A 63 12.37 -10.25 4.65
C PRO A 63 12.12 -9.09 5.65
N LEU A 64 11.58 -9.34 6.84
CA LEU A 64 11.23 -8.31 7.81
C LEU A 64 12.45 -7.49 8.28
N ASP A 65 13.65 -8.10 8.31
CA ASP A 65 14.91 -7.40 8.58
C ASP A 65 15.20 -6.30 7.54
N ARG A 66 15.05 -6.60 6.25
CA ARG A 66 15.24 -5.64 5.15
C ARG A 66 14.19 -4.55 5.16
N MET A 67 12.93 -4.89 5.44
CA MET A 67 11.84 -3.90 5.57
C MET A 67 12.10 -2.93 6.73
N ARG A 68 12.71 -3.42 7.82
CA ARG A 68 13.15 -2.55 8.91
C ARG A 68 14.26 -1.61 8.45
N ASP A 69 15.28 -2.13 7.77
CA ASP A 69 16.39 -1.32 7.27
C ASP A 69 15.92 -0.25 6.27
N GLU A 70 15.02 -0.62 5.35
CA GLU A 70 14.39 0.31 4.41
C GLU A 70 13.60 1.40 5.13
N ARG A 71 12.76 1.02 6.10
CA ARG A 71 12.00 1.99 6.90
C ARG A 71 12.92 2.96 7.65
N VAL A 72 14.07 2.51 8.14
CA VAL A 72 15.07 3.37 8.77
C VAL A 72 15.60 4.42 7.78
N GLU A 73 15.83 4.06 6.52
CA GLU A 73 16.25 5.01 5.48
C GLU A 73 15.11 5.96 5.08
N GLN A 74 13.90 5.45 4.85
CA GLN A 74 12.72 6.26 4.52
C GLN A 74 12.48 7.35 5.57
N ARG A 75 12.60 7.02 6.86
CA ARG A 75 12.43 7.95 7.98
C ARG A 75 13.43 9.11 8.03
N LYS A 76 14.54 9.03 7.29
CA LYS A 76 15.50 10.13 7.16
C LYS A 76 15.07 11.13 6.07
N HIS A 77 14.16 10.74 5.19
CA HIS A 77 13.65 11.61 4.14
C HIS A 77 12.70 12.67 4.74
N PRO A 78 12.78 13.95 4.33
CA PRO A 78 11.91 15.00 4.84
C PRO A 78 10.42 14.75 4.58
N ASP A 79 10.11 14.04 3.48
CA ASP A 79 8.73 13.72 3.08
C ASP A 79 8.21 12.38 3.61
N PHE A 80 8.93 11.74 4.55
CA PHE A 80 8.44 10.52 5.20
C PHE A 80 7.06 10.73 5.80
N GLY A 81 6.09 9.90 5.40
CA GLY A 81 4.71 10.02 5.89
C GLY A 81 3.95 11.27 5.44
N ALA A 82 4.43 12.00 4.43
CA ALA A 82 3.75 13.20 3.93
C ALA A 82 2.35 12.91 3.35
N THR A 83 2.10 11.66 2.92
CA THR A 83 0.79 11.19 2.43
C THR A 83 0.01 10.36 3.46
N ALA A 84 0.65 9.90 4.54
CA ALA A 84 0.02 9.05 5.55
C ALA A 84 -1.17 9.75 6.26
N GLY A 85 -2.30 9.04 6.37
CA GLY A 85 -3.51 9.54 7.04
C GLY A 85 -4.29 10.60 6.27
N ARG A 86 -3.83 10.99 5.06
CA ARG A 86 -4.58 11.87 4.15
C ARG A 86 -5.51 11.02 3.30
N SER A 87 -6.68 11.57 2.96
CA SER A 87 -7.64 10.89 2.09
C SER A 87 -8.65 11.86 1.48
N PRO A 88 -8.99 11.69 0.19
CA PRO A 88 -8.25 10.88 -0.79
C PRO A 88 -6.88 11.51 -1.10
N ILE A 89 -5.95 10.71 -1.60
CA ILE A 89 -4.74 11.21 -2.27
C ILE A 89 -4.76 10.78 -3.73
N TYR A 90 -4.18 11.61 -4.61
CA TYR A 90 -4.13 11.33 -6.05
C TYR A 90 -2.67 11.24 -6.49
N LEU A 91 -2.30 10.13 -7.12
CA LEU A 91 -0.92 9.86 -7.54
C LEU A 91 -0.81 9.73 -9.06
N ARG A 92 0.31 10.21 -9.61
CA ARG A 92 0.76 9.98 -10.99
C ARG A 92 2.00 9.11 -10.96
N MET A 93 1.88 7.88 -11.44
CA MET A 93 3.00 6.97 -11.62
C MET A 93 3.28 6.81 -13.10
N ALA A 94 4.51 7.06 -13.54
CA ALA A 94 4.96 6.79 -14.90
C ALA A 94 5.88 5.56 -14.88
N ASP A 95 5.70 4.70 -15.87
CA ASP A 95 6.56 3.52 -16.12
C ASP A 95 6.79 3.41 -17.64
N GLU A 96 7.50 2.37 -18.08
CA GLU A 96 7.85 2.14 -19.47
C GLU A 96 6.62 1.97 -20.38
N ASP A 97 5.53 1.36 -19.88
CA ASP A 97 4.33 1.04 -20.67
C ASP A 97 3.27 2.15 -20.69
N GLY A 98 3.40 3.17 -19.83
CA GLY A 98 2.41 4.24 -19.74
C GLY A 98 2.43 5.04 -18.45
N THR A 99 1.29 5.66 -18.14
CA THR A 99 1.10 6.42 -16.90
C THR A 99 -0.17 5.97 -16.20
N TRP A 100 -0.06 5.64 -14.92
CA TRP A 100 -1.18 5.32 -14.04
C TRP A 100 -1.52 6.53 -13.20
N LEU A 101 -2.78 6.94 -13.26
CA LEU A 101 -3.35 7.91 -12.34
C LEU A 101 -4.16 7.12 -11.33
N MET A 102 -3.92 7.34 -10.04
CA MET A 102 -4.59 6.58 -8.98
C MET A 102 -5.20 7.51 -7.96
N GLU A 103 -6.40 7.16 -7.49
CA GLU A 103 -6.96 7.70 -6.25
C GLU A 103 -6.79 6.64 -5.16
N LEU A 104 -6.15 7.00 -4.06
CA LEU A 104 -5.96 6.12 -2.90
C LEU A 104 -6.76 6.63 -1.68
N GLY A 105 -7.28 5.68 -0.91
CA GLY A 105 -7.89 5.90 0.39
C GLY A 105 -6.88 6.16 1.50
N ALA A 106 -7.39 6.37 2.71
CA ALA A 106 -6.57 6.69 3.90
C ALA A 106 -5.63 5.55 4.33
N ASP A 107 -5.97 4.32 3.95
CA ASP A 107 -5.23 3.09 4.22
C ASP A 107 -4.32 2.68 3.06
N GLY A 108 -4.20 3.53 2.03
CA GLY A 108 -3.39 3.27 0.85
C GLY A 108 -4.04 2.34 -0.18
N ARG A 109 -5.27 1.85 0.07
CA ARG A 109 -6.00 1.06 -0.92
C ARG A 109 -6.42 1.95 -2.08
N ARG A 110 -6.20 1.48 -3.30
CA ARG A 110 -6.62 2.16 -4.52
C ARG A 110 -8.14 2.06 -4.65
N LEU A 111 -8.77 3.20 -4.95
CA LEU A 111 -10.22 3.35 -5.10
C LEU A 111 -10.60 3.45 -6.58
N ARG A 112 -9.79 4.19 -7.34
CA ARG A 112 -9.95 4.40 -8.78
C ARG A 112 -8.59 4.44 -9.46
N GLN A 113 -8.54 3.92 -10.69
CA GLN A 113 -7.36 3.97 -11.54
C GLN A 113 -7.71 4.45 -12.95
N ILE A 114 -6.79 5.19 -13.55
CA ILE A 114 -6.76 5.47 -14.97
C ILE A 114 -5.42 5.00 -15.51
N GLU A 115 -5.45 4.10 -16.48
CA GLU A 115 -4.29 3.73 -17.28
C GLU A 115 -4.25 4.62 -18.52
N VAL A 116 -3.13 5.31 -18.72
CA VAL A 116 -2.85 6.13 -19.89
C VAL A 116 -1.71 5.44 -20.65
N PRO A 117 -2.03 4.54 -21.61
CA PRO A 117 -1.01 3.84 -22.38
C PRO A 117 -0.24 4.83 -23.27
N ALA A 118 0.98 4.46 -23.66
CA ALA A 118 1.78 5.26 -24.60
C ALA A 118 1.04 5.50 -25.94
N ASP A 119 0.32 4.47 -26.41
CA ASP A 119 -0.51 4.51 -27.60
C ASP A 119 -1.91 3.96 -27.27
N GLY A 120 -2.95 4.76 -27.53
CA GLY A 120 -4.34 4.32 -27.35
C GLY A 120 -5.17 5.25 -26.46
N PRO A 121 -6.45 4.91 -26.23
CA PRO A 121 -7.30 5.67 -25.32
C PRO A 121 -6.94 5.38 -23.86
N ALA A 122 -7.06 6.40 -23.00
CA ALA A 122 -7.01 6.20 -21.55
C ALA A 122 -8.18 5.32 -21.09
N LEU A 123 -7.88 4.33 -20.25
CA LEU A 123 -8.83 3.38 -19.69
C LEU A 123 -9.01 3.65 -18.20
N LYS A 124 -10.20 3.43 -17.67
CA LYS A 124 -10.51 3.62 -16.25
C LYS A 124 -11.16 2.41 -15.64
N THR A 125 -10.79 2.16 -14.39
CA THR A 125 -11.32 1.11 -13.53
C THR A 125 -11.61 1.69 -12.16
N GLU A 126 -12.79 1.36 -11.62
CA GLU A 126 -12.99 1.43 -10.18
C GLU A 126 -12.29 0.21 -9.60
N ASP A 127 -11.44 0.44 -8.62
CA ASP A 127 -10.45 -0.56 -8.25
C ASP A 127 -10.99 -1.60 -7.28
N TRP A 128 -10.47 -2.82 -7.39
CA TRP A 128 -10.96 -3.98 -6.65
C TRP A 128 -10.20 -4.18 -5.33
N PRO A 129 -10.86 -4.72 -4.28
CA PRO A 129 -10.23 -4.96 -2.99
C PRO A 129 -9.04 -5.93 -2.97
N PHE A 130 -8.73 -6.60 -4.09
CA PHE A 130 -7.62 -7.56 -4.16
C PHE A 130 -6.26 -6.87 -4.23
N ASN A 131 -6.18 -5.61 -4.69
CA ASN A 131 -4.90 -4.94 -4.80
C ASN A 131 -4.37 -4.60 -3.40
N PRO A 132 -3.09 -4.89 -3.13
CA PRO A 132 -2.48 -4.54 -1.87
C PRO A 132 -2.48 -3.02 -1.69
N PRO A 133 -2.58 -2.53 -0.44
CA PRO A 133 -2.46 -1.11 -0.17
C PRO A 133 -1.04 -0.61 -0.47
N PHE A 134 -0.94 0.63 -0.93
CA PHE A 134 0.33 1.35 -1.03
C PHE A 134 0.79 1.79 0.38
N ASP A 135 2.08 1.67 0.69
CA ASP A 135 2.67 2.17 1.93
C ASP A 135 2.72 3.71 1.94
N LEU A 136 1.67 4.36 2.47
CA LEU A 136 1.58 5.83 2.51
C LEU A 136 2.63 6.53 3.37
N TYR A 137 3.50 5.78 4.04
CA TYR A 137 4.68 6.37 4.68
C TYR A 137 5.87 6.49 3.75
N ASP A 138 5.88 5.79 2.62
CA ASP A 138 6.97 5.87 1.67
C ASP A 138 7.07 7.31 1.11
N PRO A 139 8.20 8.00 1.31
CA PRO A 139 8.40 9.35 0.84
C PRO A 139 8.28 9.51 -0.68
N GLN A 140 8.44 8.44 -1.48
CA GLN A 140 8.36 8.53 -2.93
C GLN A 140 7.00 9.06 -3.41
N TYR A 141 5.92 8.72 -2.70
CA TYR A 141 4.56 9.08 -3.12
C TYR A 141 4.28 10.57 -3.00
N ALA A 142 5.02 11.30 -2.14
CA ALA A 142 4.90 12.75 -2.05
C ALA A 142 5.28 13.44 -3.37
N ALA A 143 6.31 12.94 -4.06
CA ALA A 143 6.75 13.48 -5.34
C ALA A 143 5.82 13.10 -6.51
N MET A 144 5.00 12.07 -6.32
CA MET A 144 4.05 11.56 -7.32
C MET A 144 2.66 12.20 -7.19
N GLU A 145 2.44 12.99 -6.14
CA GLU A 145 1.13 13.57 -5.88
C GLU A 145 0.68 14.50 -7.01
N MET A 146 -0.60 14.40 -7.37
CA MET A 146 -1.25 15.29 -8.34
C MET A 146 -2.47 15.98 -7.74
N GLU A 147 -2.86 17.07 -8.37
CA GLU A 147 -4.10 17.77 -8.04
C GLU A 147 -5.34 16.93 -8.36
N ALA A 148 -6.28 16.87 -7.42
CA ALA A 148 -7.56 16.16 -7.57
C ALA A 148 -8.31 16.58 -8.85
N ALA A 149 -8.31 17.87 -9.17
CA ALA A 149 -9.00 18.39 -10.36
C ALA A 149 -8.43 17.84 -11.68
N VAL A 150 -7.13 17.53 -11.71
CA VAL A 150 -6.48 16.91 -12.86
C VAL A 150 -6.93 15.46 -13.00
N PHE A 151 -6.95 14.72 -11.90
CA PHE A 151 -7.46 13.34 -11.87
C PHE A 151 -8.93 13.28 -12.32
N GLU A 152 -9.81 14.10 -11.74
CA GLU A 152 -11.24 14.08 -12.06
C GLU A 152 -11.56 14.46 -13.51
N THR A 153 -10.73 15.31 -14.10
CA THR A 153 -10.85 15.62 -15.53
C THR A 153 -10.49 14.42 -16.37
N ALA A 154 -9.34 13.78 -16.10
CA ALA A 154 -8.94 12.56 -16.78
C ALA A 154 -9.95 11.42 -16.59
N TRP A 155 -10.53 11.28 -15.39
CA TRP A 155 -11.52 10.25 -15.08
C TRP A 155 -12.80 10.38 -15.93
N ARG A 156 -13.27 11.62 -16.15
CA ARG A 156 -14.45 11.88 -16.99
C ARG A 156 -14.17 11.56 -18.47
N ASP A 157 -12.96 11.80 -18.93
CA ASP A 157 -12.57 11.66 -20.33
C ASP A 157 -12.15 10.22 -20.68
N ALA A 158 -11.65 9.45 -19.70
CA ALA A 158 -11.24 8.06 -19.86
C ALA A 158 -12.42 7.12 -20.12
N ARG A 159 -12.16 6.11 -20.96
CA ARG A 159 -13.15 5.06 -21.29
C ARG A 159 -13.13 3.99 -20.21
N PRO A 160 -14.29 3.40 -19.86
CA PRO A 160 -14.29 2.20 -19.02
C PRO A 160 -13.40 1.13 -19.66
N ASP A 161 -12.58 0.48 -18.83
CA ASP A 161 -11.82 -0.69 -19.25
C ASP A 161 -12.81 -1.80 -19.64
N PRO A 162 -12.76 -2.31 -20.89
CA PRO A 162 -13.62 -3.41 -21.32
C PRO A 162 -13.32 -4.73 -20.59
N ASP A 163 -12.12 -4.85 -20.00
CA ASP A 163 -11.56 -6.08 -19.45
C ASP A 163 -10.90 -5.82 -18.07
N PRO A 164 -11.69 -5.44 -17.03
CA PRO A 164 -11.17 -5.19 -15.70
C PRO A 164 -10.84 -6.52 -15.01
N TRP A 165 -9.66 -7.08 -15.28
CA TRP A 165 -9.20 -8.35 -14.74
C TRP A 165 -8.08 -8.16 -13.72
#